data_AF-A0AB36CT07-F1
#
_entry.id   AF-A0AB36CT07-F1
#
_cell.length_a   1.000
_cell.length_b   1.000
_cell.length_c   1.000
_cell.angle_alpha   90.00
_cell.angle_beta   90.00
_cell.angle_gamma   90.00
#
_symmetry.space_group_name_H-M   'P 1'
#
loop_
_entity.id
_entity.type
_entity.pdbx_description
1 polymer ?
#
loop_
_entity_poly.entity_id
_entity_poly.type
_entity_poly.pdbx_seq_one_letter_code
_entity_poly.pdbx_strand_id
1 'polypeptide(L)'
;MVQLVAFRNVDGHLGLIQRDGNHVSYYVNTPVAHYSISGANSWQTWVQYIDAGHGGNADREVIGQEAIKYFLNGYQETISIDIVEMGDVQRPGSFYPRISRENIFFNYVSEQFLQDVRAYQNIQYSLDGLFNYIEPSANNLSAYGHKIRELLILACTEVECLLVKTLVDNGYEQKDRYSTNDYIRCKDILGLDKFEVTLVQYPSVKVFKPFHNWNAESPTKSLPWYNAYNAVKHNRSDNITDANLEHLLDAISAIHVLLESQYGKDIFERWNSQTEDRSVYKTVTRPKWSCTEVTAPILIAGYSISAKWTEERKYFEDYKI
;
A
#
# COMPACT_ATOMS: atom_id res chain seq x y z
N MET A 1 -23.29 -14.46 -12.45
CA MET A 1 -22.23 -13.43 -12.50
C MET A 1 -21.91 -13.13 -11.05
N VAL A 2 -20.63 -13.19 -10.68
CA VAL A 2 -20.21 -12.95 -9.29
C VAL A 2 -20.40 -11.46 -8.98
N GLN A 3 -21.16 -11.15 -7.93
CA GLN A 3 -21.20 -9.80 -7.35
C GLN A 3 -20.20 -9.77 -6.19
N LEU A 4 -19.34 -8.75 -6.15
CA LEU A 4 -18.40 -8.53 -5.05
C LEU A 4 -18.48 -7.07 -4.65
N VAL A 5 -18.71 -6.81 -3.36
CA VAL A 5 -18.79 -5.47 -2.79
C VAL A 5 -17.72 -5.33 -1.73
N ALA A 6 -16.93 -4.27 -1.85
CA ALA A 6 -16.08 -3.80 -0.77
C ALA A 6 -16.88 -2.84 0.12
N PHE A 7 -16.66 -2.90 1.43
CA PHE A 7 -17.31 -2.02 2.39
C PHE A 7 -16.37 -1.61 3.51
N ARG A 8 -16.67 -0.50 4.18
CA ARG A 8 -16.05 -0.13 5.45
C ARG A 8 -17.09 0.00 6.54
N ASN A 9 -16.76 -0.53 7.70
CA ASN A 9 -17.54 -0.29 8.91
C ASN A 9 -17.13 1.03 9.60
N VAL A 10 -17.88 1.45 10.62
CA VAL A 10 -17.54 2.66 11.42
C VAL A 10 -16.18 2.59 12.12
N ASP A 11 -15.66 1.38 12.39
CA ASP A 11 -14.31 1.19 12.97
C ASP A 11 -13.20 1.42 11.92
N GLY A 12 -13.57 1.52 10.63
CA GLY A 12 -12.67 1.68 9.50
C GLY A 12 -12.13 0.37 8.93
N HIS A 13 -12.62 -0.79 9.39
CA HIS A 13 -12.24 -2.10 8.86
C HIS A 13 -12.76 -2.26 7.43
N LEU A 14 -11.87 -2.62 6.51
CA LEU A 14 -12.22 -3.02 5.15
C LEU A 14 -12.79 -4.44 5.17
N GLY A 15 -13.99 -4.61 4.64
CA GLY A 15 -14.61 -5.89 4.40
C GLY A 15 -14.96 -6.11 2.95
N LEU A 16 -15.11 -7.37 2.58
CA LEU A 16 -15.55 -7.85 1.29
C LEU A 16 -16.72 -8.80 1.49
N ILE A 17 -17.74 -8.69 0.64
CA ILE A 17 -18.82 -9.67 0.55
C ILE A 17 -19.06 -10.03 -0.92
N GLN A 18 -19.11 -11.33 -1.17
CA GLN A 18 -19.26 -11.92 -2.48
C GLN A 18 -20.56 -12.72 -2.53
N ARG A 19 -21.34 -12.54 -3.60
CA ARG A 19 -22.47 -13.40 -3.95
C ARG A 19 -22.21 -14.06 -5.30
N ASP A 20 -22.26 -15.38 -5.32
CA ASP A 20 -22.27 -16.19 -6.54
C ASP A 20 -23.51 -17.09 -6.55
N GLY A 21 -24.57 -16.61 -7.22
CA GLY A 21 -25.88 -17.24 -7.19
C GLY A 21 -26.44 -17.31 -5.77
N ASN A 22 -26.56 -18.52 -5.22
CA ASN A 22 -27.01 -18.74 -3.85
C ASN A 22 -25.87 -18.77 -2.82
N HIS A 23 -24.60 -18.79 -3.23
CA HIS A 23 -23.48 -18.83 -2.29
C HIS A 23 -23.05 -17.42 -1.91
N VAL A 24 -22.86 -17.18 -0.62
CA VAL A 24 -22.33 -15.94 -0.06
C VAL A 24 -21.03 -16.24 0.64
N SER A 25 -20.03 -15.39 0.45
CA SER A 25 -18.78 -15.43 1.20
C SER A 25 -18.42 -14.02 1.64
N TYR A 26 -17.94 -13.86 2.86
CA TYR A 26 -17.55 -12.56 3.37
C TYR A 26 -16.25 -12.65 4.16
N TYR A 27 -15.49 -11.55 4.14
CA TYR A 27 -14.25 -11.38 4.88
C TYR A 27 -14.18 -9.96 5.43
N VAL A 28 -13.77 -9.77 6.68
CA VAL A 28 -13.52 -8.46 7.27
C VAL A 28 -12.12 -8.45 7.84
N ASN A 29 -11.29 -7.54 7.32
CA ASN A 29 -9.91 -7.36 7.75
C ASN A 29 -9.90 -6.58 9.07
N THR A 30 -9.47 -7.23 10.15
CA THR A 30 -9.29 -6.55 11.43
C THR A 30 -7.80 -6.29 11.70
N PRO A 31 -7.44 -5.34 12.57
CA PRO A 31 -6.04 -4.99 12.86
C PRO A 31 -5.20 -6.15 13.38
N VAL A 32 -5.83 -7.20 13.90
CA VAL A 32 -5.16 -8.39 14.42
C VAL A 32 -5.54 -9.58 13.55
N ALA A 33 -4.60 -10.10 12.77
CA ALA A 33 -4.84 -11.13 11.74
C ALA A 33 -5.62 -12.36 12.27
N HIS A 34 -5.37 -12.78 13.51
CA HIS A 34 -6.09 -13.90 14.16
C HIS A 34 -7.58 -13.64 14.43
N TYR A 35 -8.02 -12.40 14.32
CA TYR A 35 -9.41 -11.97 14.52
C TYR A 35 -10.07 -11.48 13.24
N SER A 36 -9.47 -11.74 12.07
CA SER A 36 -10.15 -11.44 10.81
C SER A 36 -11.39 -12.32 10.71
N ILE A 37 -12.52 -11.71 10.41
CA ILE A 37 -13.80 -12.41 10.35
C ILE A 37 -13.97 -12.94 8.94
N SER A 38 -14.37 -14.21 8.82
CA SER A 38 -14.65 -14.79 7.52
C SER A 38 -15.73 -15.85 7.67
N GLY A 39 -16.58 -16.00 6.66
CA GLY A 39 -17.61 -17.01 6.66
C GLY A 39 -18.29 -17.16 5.32
N ALA A 40 -19.01 -18.26 5.18
CA ALA A 40 -19.84 -18.55 4.01
C ALA A 40 -21.27 -18.85 4.44
N ASN A 41 -22.24 -18.49 3.60
CA ASN A 41 -23.65 -18.71 3.86
C ASN A 41 -24.43 -18.88 2.54
N SER A 42 -25.74 -19.06 2.66
CA SER A 42 -26.69 -19.15 1.54
C SER A 42 -27.44 -17.82 1.40
N TRP A 43 -27.48 -17.23 0.21
CA TRP A 43 -28.23 -16.00 -0.05
C TRP A 43 -29.73 -16.17 0.23
N GLN A 44 -30.25 -17.39 0.07
CA GLN A 44 -31.64 -17.73 0.43
C GLN A 44 -32.01 -17.35 1.87
N THR A 45 -31.07 -17.37 2.82
CA THR A 45 -31.36 -17.02 4.22
C THR A 45 -31.66 -15.53 4.37
N TRP A 46 -30.97 -14.67 3.60
CA TRP A 46 -31.29 -13.25 3.49
C TRP A 46 -32.66 -13.01 2.86
N VAL A 47 -32.99 -13.72 1.77
CA VAL A 47 -34.31 -13.62 1.13
C VAL A 47 -35.43 -14.02 2.10
N GLN A 48 -35.25 -15.11 2.84
CA GLN A 48 -36.20 -15.55 3.87
C GLN A 48 -36.35 -14.51 5.00
N TYR A 49 -35.27 -13.83 5.39
CA TYR A 49 -35.29 -12.77 6.40
C TYR A 49 -36.09 -11.54 5.92
N ILE A 50 -35.94 -11.15 4.64
CA ILE A 50 -36.78 -10.11 4.03
C ILE A 50 -38.24 -10.55 4.03
N ASP A 51 -38.54 -11.76 3.56
CA ASP A 51 -39.91 -12.25 3.41
C ASP A 51 -40.63 -12.44 4.75
N ALA A 52 -39.89 -12.64 5.84
CA ALA A 52 -40.39 -12.60 7.21
C ALA A 52 -40.69 -11.16 7.73
N GLY A 53 -40.46 -10.14 6.91
CA GLY A 53 -40.75 -8.74 7.23
C GLY A 53 -39.63 -7.98 7.93
N HIS A 54 -38.44 -8.56 8.06
CA HIS A 54 -37.33 -7.93 8.79
C HIS A 54 -36.39 -7.08 7.92
N GLY A 55 -36.51 -7.17 6.59
CA GLY A 55 -35.62 -6.48 5.64
C GLY A 55 -36.05 -5.08 5.20
N GLY A 56 -37.19 -4.57 5.68
CA GLY A 56 -37.72 -3.26 5.28
C GLY A 56 -37.87 -3.12 3.76
N ASN A 57 -37.26 -2.09 3.18
CA ASN A 57 -37.24 -1.83 1.72
C ASN A 57 -35.96 -2.38 1.03
N ALA A 58 -35.23 -3.29 1.66
CA ALA A 58 -33.97 -3.80 1.11
C ALA A 58 -34.18 -4.66 -0.15
N ASP A 59 -33.18 -4.66 -1.03
CA ASP A 59 -33.20 -5.40 -2.29
C ASP A 59 -32.91 -6.89 -2.06
N ARG A 60 -33.62 -7.75 -2.80
CA ARG A 60 -33.47 -9.22 -2.75
C ARG A 60 -32.34 -9.71 -3.63
N GLU A 61 -31.92 -8.93 -4.61
CA GLU A 61 -30.97 -9.32 -5.65
C GLU A 61 -29.63 -8.58 -5.55
N VAL A 62 -29.56 -7.48 -4.82
CA VAL A 62 -28.34 -6.67 -4.70
C VAL A 62 -27.80 -6.75 -3.28
N ILE A 63 -26.48 -6.90 -3.15
CA ILE A 63 -25.79 -6.71 -1.88
C ILE A 63 -25.90 -5.23 -1.45
N GLY A 64 -26.84 -4.95 -0.54
CA GLY A 64 -26.97 -3.66 0.14
C GLY A 64 -26.41 -3.69 1.57
N GLN A 65 -26.41 -2.53 2.25
CA GLN A 65 -25.94 -2.41 3.64
C GLN A 65 -26.68 -3.36 4.59
N GLU A 66 -28.00 -3.50 4.45
CA GLU A 66 -28.80 -4.38 5.31
C GLU A 66 -28.44 -5.85 5.12
N ALA A 67 -28.12 -6.27 3.89
CA ALA A 67 -27.65 -7.63 3.62
C ALA A 67 -26.29 -7.88 4.28
N ILE A 68 -25.36 -6.90 4.21
CA ILE A 68 -24.05 -6.98 4.88
C ILE A 68 -24.24 -7.11 6.40
N LYS A 69 -25.07 -6.25 7.00
CA LYS A 69 -25.40 -6.30 8.43
C LYS A 69 -25.97 -7.65 8.83
N TYR A 70 -26.89 -8.20 8.04
CA TYR A 70 -27.47 -9.52 8.26
C TYR A 70 -26.41 -10.62 8.34
N PHE A 71 -25.51 -10.70 7.36
CA PHE A 71 -24.48 -11.75 7.34
C PHE A 71 -23.39 -11.56 8.40
N LEU A 72 -23.18 -10.34 8.89
CA LEU A 72 -22.23 -10.03 9.94
C LEU A 72 -22.84 -10.01 11.35
N ASN A 73 -24.15 -10.17 11.50
CA ASN A 73 -24.85 -10.00 12.78
C ASN A 73 -24.29 -10.87 13.92
N GLY A 74 -23.80 -12.07 13.60
CA GLY A 74 -23.17 -12.98 14.56
C GLY A 74 -21.85 -12.45 15.15
N TYR A 75 -21.26 -11.40 14.58
CA TYR A 75 -19.99 -10.81 14.98
C TYR A 75 -20.13 -9.40 15.57
N GLN A 76 -21.36 -8.94 15.87
CA GLN A 76 -21.62 -7.59 16.39
C GLN A 76 -20.95 -7.29 17.73
N GLU A 77 -20.59 -8.33 18.50
CA GLU A 77 -19.82 -8.19 19.74
C GLU A 77 -18.30 -8.07 19.48
N THR A 78 -17.84 -8.37 18.26
CA THR A 78 -16.42 -8.38 17.87
C THR A 78 -16.05 -7.17 17.00
N ILE A 79 -16.91 -6.80 16.07
CA ILE A 79 -16.75 -5.64 15.19
C ILE A 79 -18.04 -4.84 15.13
N SER A 80 -17.94 -3.55 14.82
CA SER A 80 -19.14 -2.85 14.37
C SER A 80 -19.58 -3.38 13.01
N ILE A 81 -20.89 -3.64 12.90
CA ILE A 81 -21.53 -4.05 11.65
C ILE A 81 -22.16 -2.86 10.91
N ASP A 82 -22.08 -1.65 11.46
CA ASP A 82 -22.58 -0.44 10.82
C ASP A 82 -21.66 -0.01 9.68
N ILE A 83 -22.24 0.05 8.48
CA ILE A 83 -21.53 0.31 7.23
C ILE A 83 -21.57 1.80 6.90
N VAL A 84 -20.40 2.39 6.66
CA VAL A 84 -20.26 3.83 6.33
C VAL A 84 -19.87 4.07 4.88
N GLU A 85 -19.29 3.07 4.23
CA GLU A 85 -18.89 3.14 2.84
C GLU A 85 -19.09 1.77 2.18
N MET A 86 -19.52 1.76 0.92
CA MET A 86 -19.55 0.57 0.09
C MET A 86 -19.26 0.92 -1.37
N GLY A 87 -18.73 -0.05 -2.12
CA GLY A 87 -18.47 0.08 -3.54
C GLY A 87 -18.44 -1.28 -4.23
N ASP A 88 -19.08 -1.37 -5.40
CA ASP A 88 -18.98 -2.57 -6.24
C ASP A 88 -17.56 -2.72 -6.79
N VAL A 89 -16.99 -3.91 -6.61
CA VAL A 89 -15.72 -4.28 -7.22
C VAL A 89 -15.97 -4.66 -8.67
N GLN A 90 -15.58 -3.77 -9.59
CA GLN A 90 -15.88 -3.90 -11.02
C GLN A 90 -15.31 -5.17 -11.66
N ARG A 91 -14.16 -5.66 -11.17
CA ARG A 91 -13.44 -6.81 -11.74
C ARG A 91 -12.89 -7.72 -10.63
N PRO A 92 -13.74 -8.56 -10.03
CA PRO A 92 -13.32 -9.48 -8.98
C PRO A 92 -12.20 -10.41 -9.46
N GLY A 93 -11.13 -10.53 -8.67
CA GLY A 93 -9.98 -11.38 -9.00
C GLY A 93 -8.91 -10.68 -9.84
N SER A 94 -9.16 -9.48 -10.36
CA SER A 94 -8.16 -8.73 -11.12
C SER A 94 -7.28 -7.88 -10.21
N PHE A 95 -5.99 -7.80 -10.49
CA PHE A 95 -5.04 -6.94 -9.77
C PHE A 95 -4.17 -6.14 -10.73
N TYR A 96 -3.51 -5.12 -10.19
CA TYR A 96 -2.54 -4.32 -10.91
C TYR A 96 -1.14 -4.56 -10.29
N PRO A 97 -0.12 -4.91 -11.09
CA PRO A 97 1.24 -5.11 -10.59
C PRO A 97 1.73 -3.89 -9.80
N ARG A 98 2.43 -4.12 -8.69
CA ARG A 98 3.03 -3.05 -7.88
C ARG A 98 2.04 -1.98 -7.41
N ILE A 99 0.78 -2.34 -7.20
CA ILE A 99 -0.25 -1.46 -6.63
C ILE A 99 -1.01 -2.26 -5.57
N SER A 100 -0.70 -1.99 -4.30
CA SER A 100 -1.38 -2.62 -3.17
C SER A 100 -2.32 -1.63 -2.47
N ARG A 101 -3.61 -1.70 -2.81
CA ARG A 101 -4.69 -0.91 -2.19
C ARG A 101 -5.43 -1.74 -1.15
N GLU A 102 -4.72 -2.11 -0.09
CA GLU A 102 -5.21 -3.03 0.96
C GLU A 102 -5.60 -4.42 0.42
N ASN A 103 -4.90 -4.89 -0.63
CA ASN A 103 -5.08 -6.22 -1.18
C ASN A 103 -4.96 -7.27 -0.07
N ILE A 104 -5.96 -8.14 0.04
CA ILE A 104 -5.97 -9.26 0.98
C ILE A 104 -5.53 -10.54 0.28
N PHE A 105 -4.90 -11.45 1.02
CA PHE A 105 -4.45 -12.75 0.51
C PHE A 105 -3.62 -12.67 -0.78
N PHE A 106 -2.93 -11.55 -1.00
CA PHE A 106 -2.12 -11.34 -2.19
C PHE A 106 -0.72 -11.90 -1.97
N ASN A 107 -0.24 -12.73 -2.92
CA ASN A 107 1.13 -13.18 -2.90
C ASN A 107 2.00 -12.19 -3.69
N TYR A 108 2.79 -11.40 -2.96
CA TYR A 108 3.72 -10.45 -3.53
C TYR A 108 5.09 -11.06 -3.86
N VAL A 109 5.39 -12.27 -3.39
CA VAL A 109 6.71 -12.88 -3.54
C VAL A 109 6.91 -13.31 -4.99
N SER A 110 7.71 -12.52 -5.68
CA SER A 110 8.16 -12.71 -7.06
C SER A 110 9.67 -12.53 -7.12
N GLU A 111 10.30 -12.91 -8.24
CA GLU A 111 11.73 -12.63 -8.43
C GLU A 111 12.04 -11.13 -8.36
N GLN A 112 11.17 -10.30 -8.92
CA GLN A 112 11.29 -8.85 -8.88
C GLN A 112 11.21 -8.30 -7.46
N PHE A 113 10.24 -8.77 -6.66
CA PHE A 113 10.15 -8.42 -5.24
C PHE A 113 11.43 -8.74 -4.49
N LEU A 114 11.99 -9.94 -4.68
CA LEU A 114 13.22 -10.37 -4.01
C LEU A 114 14.43 -9.50 -4.41
N GLN A 115 14.50 -9.07 -5.67
CA GLN A 115 15.55 -8.16 -6.15
C GLN A 115 15.41 -6.76 -5.54
N ASP A 116 14.19 -6.20 -5.54
CA ASP A 116 13.90 -4.87 -5.00
C ASP A 116 14.19 -4.81 -3.48
N VAL A 117 13.75 -5.82 -2.73
CA VAL A 117 14.02 -5.91 -1.29
C VAL A 117 15.51 -6.12 -1.00
N ARG A 118 16.22 -6.92 -1.82
CA ARG A 118 17.67 -7.07 -1.70
C ARG A 118 18.41 -5.74 -1.92
N ALA A 119 18.00 -4.95 -2.91
CA ALA A 119 18.58 -3.63 -3.15
C ALA A 119 18.39 -2.72 -1.93
N TYR A 120 17.18 -2.70 -1.36
CA TYR A 120 16.88 -1.98 -0.13
C TYR A 120 17.73 -2.45 1.06
N GLN A 121 17.88 -3.76 1.28
CA GLN A 121 18.72 -4.32 2.35
C GLN A 121 20.19 -3.88 2.25
N ASN A 122 20.76 -3.85 1.06
CA ASN A 122 22.15 -3.40 0.87
C ASN A 122 22.34 -1.93 1.25
N ILE A 123 21.35 -1.09 0.94
CA ILE A 123 21.34 0.33 1.34
C ILE A 123 21.21 0.44 2.86
N GLN A 124 20.31 -0.33 3.49
CA GLN A 124 20.13 -0.35 4.94
C GLN A 124 21.40 -0.80 5.67
N TYR A 125 22.08 -1.84 5.18
CA TYR A 125 23.34 -2.31 5.75
C TYR A 125 24.42 -1.22 5.72
N SER A 126 24.47 -0.46 4.63
CA SER A 126 25.42 0.65 4.52
C SER A 126 25.05 1.84 5.41
N LEU A 127 23.76 2.08 5.63
CA LEU A 127 23.26 3.08 6.58
C LEU A 127 23.61 2.70 8.03
N ASP A 128 23.44 1.43 8.40
CA ASP A 128 23.84 0.92 9.72
C ASP A 128 25.35 1.12 9.97
N GLY A 129 26.16 0.83 8.96
CA GLY A 129 27.59 1.15 8.97
C GLY A 129 27.89 2.64 9.21
N LEU A 130 27.10 3.54 8.62
CA LEU A 130 27.22 5.00 8.81
C LEU A 130 26.86 5.42 10.24
N PHE A 131 25.88 4.78 10.87
CA PHE A 131 25.46 5.11 12.24
C PHE A 131 26.53 4.85 13.30
N ASN A 132 27.54 4.01 13.00
CA ASN A 132 28.72 3.88 13.88
C ASN A 132 29.56 5.16 13.99
N TYR A 133 29.40 6.11 13.07
CA TYR A 133 30.17 7.36 13.03
C TYR A 133 29.30 8.59 13.26
N ILE A 134 28.03 8.54 12.88
CA ILE A 134 27.09 9.65 13.01
C ILE A 134 25.85 9.15 13.74
N GLU A 135 25.69 9.58 14.99
CA GLU A 135 24.55 9.21 15.82
C GLU A 135 23.23 9.64 15.12
N PRO A 136 22.27 8.72 14.90
CA PRO A 136 20.96 9.04 14.35
C PRO A 136 20.15 9.84 15.37
N SER A 137 20.33 11.15 15.33
CA SER A 137 19.66 12.12 16.21
C SER A 137 19.29 13.37 15.43
N ALA A 138 18.30 14.12 15.92
CA ALA A 138 17.89 15.39 15.31
C ALA A 138 19.06 16.37 15.15
N ASN A 139 20.01 16.38 16.10
CA ASN A 139 21.18 17.26 16.08
C ASN A 139 22.14 16.98 14.92
N ASN A 140 22.15 15.74 14.41
CA ASN A 140 23.07 15.31 13.36
C ASN A 140 22.43 15.26 11.97
N LEU A 141 21.15 15.66 11.82
CA LEU A 141 20.45 15.64 10.54
C LEU A 141 21.16 16.49 9.46
N SER A 142 21.84 17.56 9.87
CA SER A 142 22.62 18.42 8.98
C SER A 142 24.02 17.88 8.65
N ALA A 143 24.46 16.79 9.29
CA ALA A 143 25.76 16.18 8.99
C ALA A 143 25.79 15.72 7.53
N TYR A 144 26.82 16.12 6.80
CA TYR A 144 27.00 15.82 5.39
C TYR A 144 28.38 15.21 5.13
N GLY A 145 28.54 14.52 4.00
CA GLY A 145 29.83 13.95 3.65
C GLY A 145 29.77 13.04 2.44
N HIS A 146 30.94 12.58 2.00
CA HIS A 146 31.05 11.76 0.79
C HIS A 146 30.34 10.41 0.92
N LYS A 147 30.35 9.79 2.10
CA LYS A 147 29.62 8.54 2.31
C LYS A 147 28.10 8.74 2.30
N ILE A 148 27.61 9.84 2.88
CA ILE A 148 26.19 10.21 2.82
C ILE A 148 25.76 10.48 1.38
N ARG A 149 26.58 11.22 0.61
CA ARG A 149 26.35 11.46 -0.81
C ARG A 149 26.24 10.17 -1.61
N GLU A 150 27.18 9.25 -1.41
CA GLU A 150 27.18 7.94 -2.08
C GLU A 150 25.87 7.20 -1.83
N LEU A 151 25.44 7.12 -0.56
CA LEU A 151 24.18 6.47 -0.20
C LEU A 151 22.94 7.22 -0.69
N LEU A 152 22.96 8.56 -0.69
CA LEU A 152 21.85 9.38 -1.19
C LEU A 152 21.62 9.14 -2.68
N ILE A 153 22.71 9.05 -3.46
CA ILE A 153 22.65 8.73 -4.89
C ILE A 153 22.05 7.34 -5.09
N LEU A 154 22.57 6.32 -4.39
CA LEU A 154 22.06 4.95 -4.48
C LEU A 154 20.57 4.85 -4.11
N ALA A 155 20.18 5.51 -3.01
CA ALA A 155 18.79 5.51 -2.55
C ALA A 155 17.85 6.20 -3.56
N CYS A 156 18.24 7.35 -4.12
CA CYS A 156 17.42 8.03 -5.12
C CYS A 156 17.31 7.25 -6.42
N THR A 157 18.37 6.56 -6.86
CA THR A 157 18.30 5.70 -8.04
C THR A 157 17.40 4.48 -7.83
N GLU A 158 17.35 3.95 -6.60
CA GLU A 158 16.41 2.86 -6.26
C GLU A 158 14.96 3.36 -6.29
N VAL A 159 14.70 4.55 -5.75
CA VAL A 159 13.38 5.20 -5.86
C VAL A 159 12.96 5.39 -7.32
N GLU A 160 13.86 5.90 -8.18
CA GLU A 160 13.61 6.03 -9.62
C GLU A 160 13.27 4.67 -10.25
N CYS A 161 14.02 3.63 -9.93
CA CYS A 161 13.78 2.27 -10.44
C CYS A 161 12.36 1.78 -10.07
N LEU A 162 12.01 1.85 -8.78
CA LEU A 162 10.70 1.41 -8.27
C LEU A 162 9.55 2.18 -8.91
N LEU A 163 9.69 3.50 -9.07
CA LEU A 163 8.68 4.36 -9.71
C LEU A 163 8.52 4.00 -11.20
N VAL A 164 9.62 3.84 -11.94
CA VAL A 164 9.59 3.43 -13.35
C VAL A 164 8.92 2.08 -13.50
N LYS A 165 9.23 1.11 -12.64
CA LYS A 165 8.62 -0.21 -12.68
C LYS A 165 7.12 -0.16 -12.43
N THR A 166 6.64 0.64 -11.46
CA THR A 166 5.19 0.87 -11.30
C THR A 166 4.56 1.41 -12.58
N LEU A 167 5.19 2.38 -13.26
CA LEU A 167 4.64 2.94 -14.50
C LEU A 167 4.58 1.90 -15.63
N VAL A 168 5.71 1.24 -15.90
CA VAL A 168 5.87 0.31 -17.02
C VAL A 168 5.00 -0.94 -16.86
N ASP A 169 5.02 -1.55 -15.67
CA ASP A 169 4.26 -2.77 -15.39
C ASP A 169 2.73 -2.52 -15.45
N ASN A 170 2.32 -1.25 -15.36
CA ASN A 170 0.92 -0.83 -15.44
C ASN A 170 0.50 -0.21 -16.79
N GLY A 171 1.34 -0.32 -17.83
CA GLY A 171 0.98 0.13 -19.18
C GLY A 171 1.05 1.64 -19.38
N TYR A 172 1.84 2.36 -18.59
CA TYR A 172 2.14 3.76 -18.88
C TYR A 172 2.90 3.90 -20.21
N GLU A 173 2.82 5.06 -20.85
CA GLU A 173 3.46 5.28 -22.15
C GLU A 173 4.98 5.00 -22.12
N GLN A 174 5.46 4.28 -23.13
CA GLN A 174 6.87 3.94 -23.25
C GLN A 174 7.67 5.17 -23.67
N LYS A 175 8.75 5.45 -22.94
CA LYS A 175 9.65 6.58 -23.20
C LYS A 175 11.10 6.13 -23.13
N ASP A 176 11.97 6.81 -23.88
CA ASP A 176 13.42 6.61 -23.80
C ASP A 176 13.97 6.97 -22.41
N ARG A 177 13.36 7.97 -21.78
CA ARG A 177 13.72 8.42 -20.43
C ARG A 177 12.49 8.95 -19.70
N TYR A 178 12.25 8.38 -18.52
CA TYR A 178 11.28 8.90 -17.57
C TYR A 178 11.89 10.03 -16.72
N SER A 179 11.02 10.92 -16.26
CA SER A 179 11.35 12.10 -15.48
C SER A 179 10.42 12.21 -14.28
N THR A 180 10.66 13.19 -13.41
CA THR A 180 9.77 13.48 -12.27
C THR A 180 8.35 13.87 -12.70
N ASN A 181 8.16 14.39 -13.91
CA ASN A 181 6.83 14.65 -14.48
C ASN A 181 6.05 13.35 -14.77
N ASP A 182 6.76 12.25 -14.98
CA ASP A 182 6.17 10.92 -15.18
C ASP A 182 5.96 10.24 -13.82
N TYR A 183 7.00 10.27 -12.98
CA TYR A 183 6.99 9.62 -11.67
C TYR A 183 5.84 10.07 -10.78
N ILE A 184 5.46 11.34 -10.86
CA ILE A 184 4.38 11.88 -10.02
C ILE A 184 3.02 11.21 -10.29
N ARG A 185 2.84 10.53 -11.43
CA ARG A 185 1.65 9.72 -11.68
C ARG A 185 1.48 8.58 -10.68
N CYS A 186 2.57 8.11 -10.07
CA CYS A 186 2.52 7.11 -9.01
C CYS A 186 1.99 7.65 -7.67
N LYS A 187 2.00 8.98 -7.45
CA LYS A 187 1.64 9.60 -6.17
C LYS A 187 0.27 9.15 -5.67
N ASP A 188 -0.77 9.41 -6.47
CA ASP A 188 -2.15 9.11 -6.08
C ASP A 188 -2.47 7.62 -6.25
N ILE A 189 -1.85 6.95 -7.24
CA ILE A 189 -2.04 5.52 -7.49
C ILE A 189 -1.62 4.67 -6.29
N LEU A 190 -0.51 5.05 -5.64
CA LEU A 190 0.09 4.36 -4.50
C LEU A 190 -0.18 5.07 -3.16
N GLY A 191 -0.83 6.24 -3.14
CA GLY A 191 -1.16 6.99 -1.93
C GLY A 191 0.08 7.52 -1.19
N LEU A 192 1.15 7.82 -1.92
CA LEU A 192 2.50 8.05 -1.36
C LEU A 192 2.56 9.22 -0.37
N ASP A 193 1.79 10.28 -0.61
CA ASP A 193 1.78 11.50 0.20
C ASP A 193 1.04 11.34 1.55
N LYS A 194 0.38 10.21 1.76
CA LYS A 194 -0.34 9.86 2.99
C LYS A 194 0.48 9.03 3.96
N PHE A 195 1.62 8.48 3.52
CA PHE A 195 2.47 7.68 4.37
C PHE A 195 3.23 8.53 5.38
N GLU A 196 3.29 8.03 6.59
CA GLU A 196 4.19 8.51 7.64
C GLU A 196 4.94 7.31 8.21
N VAL A 197 6.25 7.45 8.36
CA VAL A 197 7.12 6.39 8.86
C VAL A 197 8.08 6.92 9.91
N THR A 198 8.61 6.03 10.75
CA THR A 198 9.61 6.36 11.78
C THR A 198 10.72 5.32 11.76
N LEU A 199 11.93 5.69 12.18
CA LEU A 199 12.99 4.71 12.40
C LEU A 199 12.58 3.79 13.57
N VAL A 200 12.76 2.49 13.40
CA VAL A 200 12.39 1.48 14.42
C VAL A 200 13.20 1.68 15.70
N GLN A 201 14.52 1.81 15.56
CA GLN A 201 15.45 1.94 16.70
C GLN A 201 15.54 3.38 17.22
N TYR A 202 15.23 4.37 16.38
CA TYR A 202 15.41 5.80 16.68
C TYR A 202 14.15 6.62 16.39
N PRO A 203 12.99 6.29 17.00
CA PRO A 203 11.71 6.93 16.66
C PRO A 203 11.67 8.42 17.03
N SER A 204 12.56 8.89 17.91
CA SER A 204 12.67 10.28 18.34
C SER A 204 13.39 11.19 17.35
N VAL A 205 14.01 10.65 16.29
CA VAL A 205 14.74 11.45 15.29
C VAL A 205 13.80 12.40 14.56
N LYS A 206 12.79 11.85 13.88
CA LYS A 206 11.63 12.54 13.32
C LYS A 206 10.61 11.55 12.79
N VAL A 207 9.41 12.05 12.48
CA VAL A 207 8.45 11.37 11.61
C VAL A 207 8.76 11.76 10.17
N PHE A 208 9.01 10.76 9.32
CA PHE A 208 9.35 10.93 7.91
C PHE A 208 8.08 10.90 7.06
N LYS A 209 7.94 11.86 6.15
CA LYS A 209 6.84 11.94 5.18
C LYS A 209 7.40 12.21 3.78
N PRO A 210 8.11 11.24 3.17
CA PRO A 210 9.00 11.49 2.04
C PRO A 210 8.31 12.10 0.81
N PHE A 211 7.01 11.87 0.64
CA PHE A 211 6.23 12.35 -0.52
C PHE A 211 5.14 13.38 -0.18
N HIS A 212 5.06 13.87 1.07
CA HIS A 212 3.91 14.67 1.55
C HIS A 212 3.60 15.90 0.67
N ASN A 213 4.64 16.62 0.24
CA ASN A 213 4.49 17.86 -0.53
C ASN A 213 4.66 17.66 -2.04
N TRP A 214 4.75 16.41 -2.51
CA TRP A 214 5.04 16.13 -3.92
C TRP A 214 3.91 16.66 -4.81
N ASN A 215 4.23 17.59 -5.72
CA ASN A 215 3.24 18.27 -6.56
C ASN A 215 3.67 18.39 -8.03
N ALA A 216 2.68 18.40 -8.92
CA ALA A 216 2.88 18.34 -10.37
C ALA A 216 3.41 19.63 -10.99
N GLU A 217 3.27 20.77 -10.32
CA GLU A 217 3.82 22.04 -10.78
C GLU A 217 5.35 22.09 -10.67
N SER A 218 5.90 21.36 -9.71
CA SER A 218 7.35 21.35 -9.43
C SER A 218 7.83 19.98 -8.94
N PRO A 219 7.66 18.89 -9.71
CA PRO A 219 7.77 17.53 -9.19
C PRO A 219 9.17 17.15 -8.72
N THR A 220 10.23 17.80 -9.23
CA THR A 220 11.59 17.67 -8.67
C THR A 220 11.77 18.48 -7.40
N LYS A 221 11.44 19.78 -7.43
CA LYS A 221 11.74 20.73 -6.32
C LYS A 221 10.86 20.51 -5.09
N SER A 222 9.66 19.96 -5.29
CA SER A 222 8.72 19.65 -4.22
C SER A 222 9.11 18.44 -3.36
N LEU A 223 10.15 17.70 -3.78
CA LEU A 223 10.81 16.66 -2.99
C LEU A 223 12.22 17.14 -2.59
N PRO A 224 12.43 17.68 -1.38
CA PRO A 224 13.72 18.26 -0.98
C PRO A 224 14.90 17.30 -1.15
N TRP A 225 14.75 16.05 -0.72
CA TRP A 225 15.77 15.01 -0.83
C TRP A 225 16.11 14.64 -2.28
N TYR A 226 15.12 14.62 -3.17
CA TYR A 226 15.33 14.33 -4.60
C TYR A 226 15.95 15.54 -5.33
N ASN A 227 15.55 16.76 -4.96
CA ASN A 227 16.17 17.98 -5.44
C ASN A 227 17.65 18.06 -5.04
N ALA A 228 17.96 17.75 -3.78
CA ALA A 228 19.32 17.65 -3.25
C ALA A 228 20.17 16.61 -4.00
N TYR A 229 19.62 15.42 -4.24
CA TYR A 229 20.26 14.40 -5.08
C TYR A 229 20.63 14.95 -6.46
N ASN A 230 19.71 15.64 -7.16
CA ASN A 230 20.01 16.22 -8.47
C ASN A 230 21.10 17.31 -8.39
N ALA A 231 21.05 18.18 -7.39
CA ALA A 231 22.07 19.21 -7.18
C ALA A 231 23.47 18.60 -6.98
N VAL A 232 23.57 17.60 -6.12
CA VAL A 232 24.84 16.92 -5.79
C VAL A 232 25.36 16.02 -6.92
N LYS A 233 24.45 15.49 -7.75
CA LYS A 233 24.77 14.72 -8.96
C LYS A 233 25.40 15.60 -10.03
N HIS A 234 24.84 16.78 -10.28
CA HIS A 234 25.28 17.67 -11.35
C HIS A 234 26.43 18.60 -10.94
N ASN A 235 26.47 19.06 -9.68
CA ASN A 235 27.50 19.96 -9.20
C ASN A 235 27.86 19.66 -7.73
N ARG A 236 28.63 18.60 -7.50
CA ARG A 236 29.05 18.18 -6.16
C ARG A 236 29.85 19.27 -5.43
N SER A 237 30.75 19.96 -6.11
CA SER A 237 31.72 20.86 -5.48
C SER A 237 31.03 21.98 -4.69
N ASP A 238 29.91 22.47 -5.20
CA ASP A 238 29.18 23.58 -4.60
C ASP A 238 28.01 23.13 -3.71
N ASN A 239 27.57 21.87 -3.82
CA ASN A 239 26.34 21.39 -3.17
C ASN A 239 26.57 20.22 -2.19
N ILE A 240 27.80 19.90 -1.80
CA ILE A 240 28.06 18.72 -0.93
C ILE A 240 27.28 18.74 0.40
N THR A 241 26.94 19.92 0.91
CA THR A 241 26.12 20.11 2.12
C THR A 241 24.67 19.63 1.95
N ASP A 242 24.18 19.57 0.71
CA ASP A 242 22.85 19.01 0.40
C ASP A 242 22.84 17.49 0.51
N ALA A 243 24.00 16.84 0.43
CA ALA A 243 24.14 15.41 0.78
C ALA A 243 24.28 15.23 2.30
N ASN A 244 23.25 15.66 3.02
CA ASN A 244 23.14 15.53 4.47
C ASN A 244 22.32 14.31 4.90
N LEU A 245 22.43 13.96 6.18
CA LEU A 245 21.80 12.80 6.77
C LEU A 245 20.27 12.87 6.66
N GLU A 246 19.68 14.07 6.78
CA GLU A 246 18.24 14.25 6.62
C GLU A 246 17.74 13.79 5.25
N HIS A 247 18.33 14.33 4.18
CA HIS A 247 17.95 13.96 2.82
C HIS A 247 18.20 12.48 2.53
N LEU A 248 19.28 11.90 3.07
CA LEU A 248 19.54 10.48 2.97
C LEU A 248 18.43 9.64 3.64
N LEU A 249 18.08 9.96 4.88
CA LEU A 249 17.05 9.25 5.61
C LEU A 249 15.66 9.45 4.97
N ASP A 250 15.35 10.63 4.44
CA ASP A 250 14.11 10.84 3.69
C ASP A 250 14.10 9.96 2.42
N ALA A 251 15.20 9.89 1.65
CA ALA A 251 15.30 9.04 0.47
C ALA A 251 15.16 7.54 0.78
N ILE A 252 15.78 7.03 1.85
CA ILE A 252 15.65 5.63 2.26
C ILE A 252 14.23 5.34 2.77
N SER A 253 13.61 6.28 3.48
CA SER A 253 12.20 6.17 3.89
C SER A 253 11.26 6.12 2.68
N ALA A 254 11.61 6.80 1.58
CA ALA A 254 10.85 6.77 0.33
C ALA A 254 10.87 5.37 -0.31
N ILE A 255 12.00 4.65 -0.25
CA ILE A 255 12.11 3.25 -0.71
C ILE A 255 11.18 2.35 0.12
N HIS A 256 11.22 2.48 1.45
CA HIS A 256 10.31 1.74 2.33
C HIS A 256 8.84 1.94 1.95
N VAL A 257 8.42 3.20 1.80
CA VAL A 257 7.05 3.56 1.42
C VAL A 257 6.67 3.00 0.04
N LEU A 258 7.59 3.05 -0.93
CA LEU A 258 7.35 2.48 -2.25
C LEU A 258 7.19 0.96 -2.18
N LEU A 259 8.09 0.23 -1.52
CA LEU A 259 7.97 -1.22 -1.40
C LEU A 259 6.66 -1.61 -0.71
N GLU A 260 6.30 -0.95 0.39
CA GLU A 260 5.06 -1.24 1.10
C GLU A 260 3.81 -0.91 0.27
N SER A 261 3.79 0.23 -0.42
CA SER A 261 2.66 0.61 -1.29
C SER A 261 2.53 -0.27 -2.54
N GLN A 262 3.64 -0.82 -3.03
CA GLN A 262 3.65 -1.69 -4.20
C GLN A 262 3.26 -3.13 -3.86
N TYR A 263 3.76 -3.66 -2.75
CA TYR A 263 3.70 -5.10 -2.43
C TYR A 263 2.79 -5.43 -1.24
N GLY A 264 2.46 -4.46 -0.40
CA GLY A 264 1.50 -4.60 0.69
C GLY A 264 2.04 -4.24 2.06
N LYS A 265 1.11 -3.97 2.99
CA LYS A 265 1.41 -3.47 4.35
C LYS A 265 2.21 -4.44 5.22
N ASP A 266 2.17 -5.73 4.90
CA ASP A 266 2.72 -6.80 5.74
C ASP A 266 4.11 -7.27 5.30
N ILE A 267 4.71 -6.68 4.25
CA ILE A 267 5.96 -7.19 3.64
C ILE A 267 7.16 -7.19 4.60
N PHE A 268 7.18 -6.30 5.59
CA PHE A 268 8.24 -6.22 6.61
C PHE A 268 7.78 -6.67 8.01
N GLU A 269 6.52 -7.09 8.16
CA GLU A 269 5.94 -7.47 9.44
C GLU A 269 6.34 -8.90 9.84
N ARG A 270 6.79 -9.08 11.09
CA ARG A 270 7.39 -10.36 11.52
C ARG A 270 6.51 -11.58 11.37
N TRP A 271 5.23 -11.42 11.66
CA TRP A 271 4.30 -12.54 11.76
C TRP A 271 3.45 -12.73 10.51
N ASN A 272 3.34 -11.69 9.68
CA ASN A 272 2.47 -11.67 8.52
C ASN A 272 3.25 -11.68 7.19
N SER A 273 4.55 -11.38 7.21
CA SER A 273 5.39 -11.43 6.02
C SER A 273 5.62 -12.86 5.56
N GLN A 274 5.73 -13.04 4.24
CA GLN A 274 6.11 -14.29 3.59
C GLN A 274 7.63 -14.46 3.53
N THR A 275 8.38 -13.43 3.93
CA THR A 275 9.84 -13.38 3.96
C THR A 275 10.35 -12.93 5.33
N GLU A 276 11.62 -13.19 5.62
CA GLU A 276 12.25 -12.75 6.87
C GLU A 276 12.73 -11.29 6.84
N ASP A 277 12.51 -10.61 5.71
CA ASP A 277 13.00 -9.27 5.43
C ASP A 277 12.45 -8.24 6.42
N ARG A 278 13.32 -7.28 6.78
CA ARG A 278 13.01 -6.21 7.74
C ARG A 278 13.38 -4.85 7.16
N SER A 279 12.63 -3.86 7.63
CA SER A 279 12.92 -2.46 7.39
C SER A 279 13.45 -1.79 8.65
N VAL A 280 14.39 -0.85 8.48
CA VAL A 280 14.83 0.09 9.51
C VAL A 280 13.74 1.13 9.82
N TYR A 281 12.70 1.22 8.99
CA TYR A 281 11.51 2.02 9.21
C TYR A 281 10.30 1.16 9.59
N LYS A 282 9.39 1.75 10.36
CA LYS A 282 8.03 1.27 10.57
C LYS A 282 7.03 2.30 10.08
N THR A 283 5.95 1.83 9.47
CA THR A 283 4.86 2.70 9.02
C THR A 283 3.92 2.99 10.18
N VAL A 284 3.69 4.29 10.43
CA VAL A 284 2.78 4.77 11.48
C VAL A 284 1.42 5.20 10.91
N THR A 285 1.42 5.73 9.68
CA THR A 285 0.20 6.15 8.98
C THR A 285 0.23 5.63 7.54
N ARG A 286 -0.91 5.12 7.06
CA ARG A 286 -1.12 4.56 5.71
C ARG A 286 -2.25 5.30 4.99
N PRO A 287 -2.27 5.29 3.64
CA PRO A 287 -3.43 5.74 2.88
C PRO A 287 -4.65 4.88 3.21
N LYS A 288 -5.82 5.52 3.26
CA LYS A 288 -7.13 4.85 3.27
C LYS A 288 -7.73 5.00 1.89
N TRP A 289 -8.10 3.87 1.27
CA TRP A 289 -8.65 3.83 -0.08
C TRP A 289 -10.17 3.91 -0.07
N SER A 290 -10.81 4.53 -1.06
CA SER A 290 -12.25 4.34 -1.20
C SER A 290 -12.56 2.87 -1.52
N CYS A 291 -13.70 2.36 -1.07
CA CYS A 291 -14.18 1.02 -1.45
C CYS A 291 -14.29 0.84 -2.98
N THR A 292 -14.47 1.93 -3.72
CA THR A 292 -14.50 1.92 -5.19
C THR A 292 -13.13 1.80 -5.85
N GLU A 293 -12.05 2.06 -5.10
CA GLU A 293 -10.66 2.02 -5.58
C GLU A 293 -9.93 0.73 -5.20
N VAL A 294 -10.53 -0.07 -4.32
CA VAL A 294 -9.99 -1.34 -3.83
C VAL A 294 -10.12 -2.41 -4.92
N THR A 295 -9.01 -3.07 -5.22
CA THR A 295 -9.01 -4.35 -5.94
C THR A 295 -9.21 -5.49 -4.94
N ALA A 296 -9.92 -6.53 -5.32
CA ALA A 296 -10.24 -7.62 -4.42
C ALA A 296 -10.17 -8.99 -5.12
N PRO A 297 -9.72 -10.04 -4.42
CA PRO A 297 -9.71 -11.38 -4.97
C PRO A 297 -11.13 -11.95 -5.05
N ILE A 298 -11.28 -13.02 -5.83
CA ILE A 298 -12.46 -13.88 -5.74
C ILE A 298 -12.33 -14.68 -4.45
N LEU A 299 -13.32 -14.56 -3.55
CA LEU A 299 -13.39 -15.36 -2.33
C LEU A 299 -13.89 -16.77 -2.66
N ILE A 300 -13.24 -17.77 -2.10
CA ILE A 300 -13.58 -19.18 -2.29
C ILE A 300 -13.93 -19.77 -0.92
N ALA A 301 -15.19 -20.18 -0.79
CA ALA A 301 -15.68 -20.87 0.40
C ALA A 301 -15.01 -22.24 0.56
N GLY A 302 -14.61 -22.57 1.78
CA GLY A 302 -14.01 -23.84 2.17
C GLY A 302 -14.04 -23.99 3.70
N TYR A 303 -13.28 -24.94 4.24
CA TYR A 303 -13.10 -25.06 5.70
C TYR A 303 -12.58 -23.76 6.33
N SER A 304 -11.70 -23.08 5.60
CA SER A 304 -11.35 -21.67 5.79
C SER A 304 -11.59 -20.93 4.48
N ILE A 305 -11.96 -19.65 4.54
CA ILE A 305 -11.99 -18.82 3.34
C ILE A 305 -10.59 -18.77 2.73
N SER A 306 -10.55 -18.99 1.42
CA SER A 306 -9.37 -18.75 0.60
C SER A 306 -9.72 -17.72 -0.46
N ALA A 307 -8.71 -17.23 -1.18
CA ALA A 307 -8.85 -16.16 -2.14
C ALA A 307 -8.03 -16.45 -3.38
N LYS A 308 -8.53 -16.01 -4.53
CA LYS A 308 -7.86 -16.18 -5.81
C LYS A 308 -7.79 -14.87 -6.58
N TRP A 309 -6.56 -14.50 -6.92
CA TRP A 309 -6.26 -13.47 -7.92
C TRP A 309 -6.02 -14.18 -9.25
N THR A 310 -6.76 -13.80 -10.29
CA THR A 310 -6.87 -14.54 -11.56
C THR A 310 -6.36 -13.79 -12.77
N GLU A 311 -6.39 -12.45 -12.74
CA GLU A 311 -6.08 -11.64 -13.92
C GLU A 311 -5.16 -10.49 -13.52
N GLU A 312 -3.97 -10.46 -14.13
CA GLU A 312 -3.12 -9.27 -14.09
C GLU A 312 -3.64 -8.26 -15.12
N ARG A 313 -3.79 -7.01 -14.70
CA ARG A 313 -4.25 -5.90 -15.53
C ARG A 313 -3.28 -4.73 -15.47
N LYS A 314 -3.48 -3.76 -16.35
CA LYS A 314 -2.64 -2.57 -16.47
C LYS A 314 -3.43 -1.32 -16.15
N TYR A 315 -3.04 -0.63 -15.09
CA TYR A 315 -3.80 0.49 -14.54
C TYR A 315 -4.06 1.60 -15.58
N PHE A 316 -3.07 1.99 -16.36
CA PHE A 316 -3.19 3.10 -17.32
C PHE A 316 -3.98 2.72 -18.60
N GLU A 317 -4.17 1.44 -18.87
CA GLU A 317 -5.06 0.99 -19.96
C GLU A 317 -6.53 1.06 -19.53
N ASP A 318 -6.80 0.78 -18.26
CA ASP A 318 -8.14 0.76 -17.67
C ASP A 318 -8.62 2.14 -17.20
N TYR A 319 -7.70 2.98 -16.73
CA TYR A 319 -7.95 4.35 -16.27
C TYR A 319 -7.07 5.31 -17.08
N LYS A 320 -7.58 5.75 -18.24
CA LYS A 320 -6.90 6.77 -19.04
C LYS A 320 -6.94 8.11 -18.30
N ILE A 321 -5.76 8.57 -17.87
CA ILE A 321 -5.54 9.84 -17.14
C ILE A 321 -5.44 11.01 -18.12
#